data_AF-A0A1H9RLY2-F1
#
_entry.id   AF-A0A1H9RLY2-F1
#
_cell.length_a   1.000
_cell.length_b   1.000
_cell.length_c   1.000
_cell.angle_alpha   90.00
_cell.angle_beta   90.00
_cell.angle_gamma   90.00
#
_symmetry.space_group_name_H-M   'P 1'
#
loop_
_entity.id
_entity.type
_entity.pdbx_description
1 polymer ?
#
loop_
_entity_poly.entity_id
_entity_poly.type
_entity_poly.pdbx_seq_one_letter_code
_entity_poly.pdbx_strand_id
1 'polypeptide(L)'
;MQIIVKKIWHRDADRIGLFFKYDSATISQLKKLGSIYSQSLRCWYFDYTAVNYKLISKSFEDLVIDNPKNNETQLLAGLTISRDLPAIAKSELQLDAATVLNNPEHITKTNSLAPNLRLELLPNLGKYWVFKMQYFQHISRQLLATKGVYWNANYKVYMALRHANVQTLVEKILDSPAFFPENDYYKNETVFQGESIVIRPHQEEPKWMEVYMPPFLVLREKIKRFSMARFSTIKDCYLLPAAPSVYEAMVMQFEPHQVLVSSQLPKGYLMKQNIPNRKQLDLSKTKAQLFNQVPDAAHEYISLLVDTILAYNYSSSTMRTYTSSFLKFLRDHQFKDPHTITQKEITKYLASLMERGLSAASGHSMVNALLFYYQQIEHQKGFELNIPRPKKEKKLPSVLTMEECLQIFRAVDNPKHKLLLLIGYGAGLRVSEIVTLEWRDILFSEHKIHIKDAKGKKDRMVMLPYSIVSSLDYYRKLYQPSKYVFEGQYAGEPYSTGSAQQVMRAALKKSGLSKKATVHTLRHSFATHLLESGTDIRYIQKFLGHASIKTTTIYTHVSKMATDKIASPLDRLVDENNKKKLSD
;
A
#
# COMPACT_ATOMS: atom_id res chain seq x y z
N MET A 1 44.78 -10.06 20.29
CA MET A 1 43.55 -9.30 19.93
C MET A 1 42.58 -10.30 19.30
N GLN A 2 41.41 -10.54 19.89
CA GLN A 2 40.54 -11.65 19.46
C GLN A 2 39.82 -11.35 18.14
N ILE A 3 39.97 -12.24 17.15
CA ILE A 3 39.25 -12.22 15.88
C ILE A 3 38.16 -13.29 15.91
N ILE A 4 36.90 -12.87 15.82
CA ILE A 4 35.76 -13.78 15.83
C ILE A 4 35.47 -14.24 14.40
N VAL A 5 35.52 -15.55 14.17
CA VAL A 5 35.25 -16.20 12.89
C VAL A 5 33.85 -16.77 12.89
N LYS A 6 33.01 -16.38 11.92
CA LYS A 6 31.65 -16.91 11.74
C LYS A 6 31.41 -17.33 10.30
N LYS A 7 30.62 -18.39 10.11
CA LYS A 7 30.03 -18.69 8.80
C LYS A 7 28.93 -17.68 8.52
N ILE A 8 29.04 -16.93 7.42
CA ILE A 8 28.06 -15.92 7.01
C ILE A 8 27.57 -16.21 5.59
N TRP A 9 26.30 -15.90 5.30
CA TRP A 9 25.78 -15.92 3.93
C TRP A 9 25.94 -14.53 3.31
N HIS A 10 26.77 -14.40 2.27
CA HIS A 10 27.02 -13.10 1.62
C HIS A 10 27.34 -13.26 0.13
N ARG A 11 26.67 -12.46 -0.71
CA ARG A 11 26.74 -12.53 -2.19
C ARG A 11 26.48 -13.95 -2.71
N ASP A 12 25.29 -14.46 -2.38
CA ASP A 12 24.73 -15.74 -2.85
C ASP A 12 25.60 -16.99 -2.61
N ALA A 13 26.51 -16.93 -1.64
CA ALA A 13 27.28 -18.09 -1.20
C ALA A 13 27.66 -17.98 0.28
N ASP A 14 28.02 -19.12 0.86
CA ASP A 14 28.65 -19.19 2.17
C ASP A 14 30.04 -18.56 2.13
N ARG A 15 30.35 -17.74 3.15
CA ARG A 15 31.64 -17.06 3.33
C ARG A 15 32.14 -17.24 4.77
N ILE A 16 33.45 -17.11 4.96
CA ILE A 16 34.09 -17.04 6.27
C ILE A 16 34.19 -15.56 6.65
N GLY A 17 33.36 -15.11 7.59
CA GLY A 17 33.36 -13.74 8.10
C GLY A 17 34.26 -13.58 9.32
N LEU A 18 35.08 -12.53 9.32
CA LEU A 18 36.03 -12.15 10.36
C LEU A 18 35.62 -10.83 11.00
N PHE A 19 35.32 -10.86 12.30
CA PHE A 19 34.85 -9.73 13.09
C PHE A 19 35.88 -9.40 14.17
N PHE A 20 36.39 -8.17 14.16
CA PHE A 20 37.35 -7.67 15.15
C PHE A 20 37.21 -6.15 15.25
N LYS A 21 37.70 -5.56 16.35
CA LYS A 21 37.74 -4.09 16.51
C LYS A 21 38.70 -3.49 15.48
N TYR A 22 38.45 -2.26 15.04
CA TYR A 22 39.27 -1.62 14.03
C TYR A 22 40.75 -1.60 14.45
N ASP A 23 41.58 -2.31 13.69
CA ASP A 23 43.02 -2.33 13.85
C ASP A 23 43.67 -2.29 12.47
N SER A 24 44.50 -1.27 12.27
CA SER A 24 45.13 -0.98 10.99
C SER A 24 46.13 -2.07 10.57
N ALA A 25 46.81 -2.71 11.52
CA ALA A 25 47.77 -3.78 11.25
C ALA A 25 47.05 -5.05 10.76
N THR A 26 46.01 -5.48 11.48
CA THR A 26 45.17 -6.64 11.12
C THR A 26 44.45 -6.43 9.79
N ILE A 27 43.93 -5.23 9.51
CA ILE A 27 43.30 -4.91 8.22
C ILE A 27 44.31 -4.97 7.06
N SER A 28 45.51 -4.45 7.26
CA SER A 28 46.58 -4.49 6.25
C SER A 28 46.97 -5.93 5.92
N GLN A 29 47.10 -6.78 6.95
CA GLN A 29 47.37 -8.19 6.79
C GLN A 29 46.23 -8.93 6.08
N LEU A 30 44.98 -8.69 6.48
CA LEU A 30 43.80 -9.30 5.83
C LEU A 30 43.66 -8.89 4.36
N LYS A 31 43.98 -7.64 4.01
CA LYS A 31 43.99 -7.19 2.60
C LYS A 31 45.05 -7.91 1.79
N LYS A 32 46.26 -8.11 2.36
CA LYS A 32 47.32 -8.90 1.70
C LYS A 32 46.93 -10.35 1.45
N LEU A 33 46.14 -10.93 2.35
CA LEU A 33 45.64 -12.30 2.22
C LEU A 33 44.47 -12.45 1.23
N GLY A 34 43.92 -11.35 0.70
CA GLY A 34 42.85 -11.37 -0.30
C GLY A 34 41.43 -11.23 0.26
N SER A 35 41.28 -10.78 1.51
CA SER A 35 39.95 -10.57 2.11
C SER A 35 39.20 -9.40 1.45
N ILE A 36 37.87 -9.48 1.44
CA ILE A 36 36.99 -8.43 0.93
C ILE A 36 36.18 -7.88 2.10
N TYR A 37 36.04 -6.56 2.18
CA TYR A 37 35.20 -5.94 3.20
C TYR A 37 33.72 -5.91 2.77
N SER A 38 32.84 -6.39 3.64
CA SER A 38 31.40 -6.29 3.49
C SER A 38 30.87 -5.07 4.25
N GLN A 39 30.39 -4.06 3.52
CA GLN A 39 29.74 -2.90 4.14
C GLN A 39 28.41 -3.25 4.83
N SER A 40 27.68 -4.23 4.29
CA SER A 40 26.37 -4.65 4.82
C SER A 40 26.47 -5.46 6.11
N LEU A 41 27.52 -6.29 6.23
CA LEU A 41 27.75 -7.14 7.41
C LEU A 41 28.86 -6.61 8.33
N ARG A 42 29.53 -5.52 7.94
CA ARG A 42 30.62 -4.85 8.67
C ARG A 42 31.73 -5.81 9.11
N CYS A 43 32.14 -6.69 8.22
CA CYS A 43 33.18 -7.66 8.45
C CYS A 43 34.05 -7.87 7.21
N TRP A 44 35.26 -8.38 7.43
CA TRP A 44 36.11 -8.89 6.36
C TRP A 44 35.73 -10.34 6.08
N TYR A 45 35.65 -10.75 4.82
CA TYR A 45 35.27 -12.11 4.49
C TYR A 45 36.12 -12.73 3.38
N PHE A 46 36.14 -14.06 3.41
CA PHE A 46 36.73 -14.94 2.40
C PHE A 46 35.70 -15.95 1.90
N ASP A 47 35.99 -16.55 0.75
CA ASP A 47 35.19 -17.67 0.24
C ASP A 47 35.26 -18.86 1.19
N TYR A 48 34.13 -19.54 1.39
CA TYR A 48 34.02 -20.66 2.32
C TYR A 48 34.67 -21.92 1.76
N THR A 49 35.99 -21.98 1.87
CA THR A 49 36.84 -23.11 1.45
C THR A 49 37.81 -23.52 2.55
N ALA A 50 38.18 -24.81 2.58
CA ALA A 50 39.13 -25.34 3.56
C ALA A 50 40.54 -24.71 3.43
N VAL A 51 40.91 -24.27 2.22
CA VAL A 51 42.18 -23.59 1.94
C VAL A 51 42.22 -22.21 2.61
N ASN A 52 41.16 -21.41 2.42
CA ASN A 52 41.07 -20.08 3.03
C ASN A 52 41.02 -20.16 4.56
N TYR A 53 40.31 -21.14 5.11
CA TYR A 53 40.27 -21.36 6.54
C TYR A 53 41.65 -21.67 7.13
N LYS A 54 42.42 -22.59 6.50
CA LYS A 54 43.79 -22.92 6.93
C LYS A 54 44.76 -21.74 6.79
N LEU A 55 44.54 -20.89 5.79
CA LEU A 55 45.34 -19.69 5.52
C LEU A 55 45.09 -18.60 6.58
N ILE A 56 43.84 -18.42 7.01
CA ILE A 56 43.46 -17.54 8.14
C ILE A 56 44.04 -18.08 9.45
N SER A 57 43.90 -19.39 9.71
CA SER A 57 44.37 -20.01 10.97
C SER A 57 45.89 -20.02 11.14
N LYS A 58 46.66 -19.97 10.05
CA LYS A 58 48.12 -19.81 10.09
C LYS A 58 48.57 -18.35 10.26
N SER A 59 47.73 -17.40 9.85
CA SER A 59 48.10 -15.98 9.81
C SER A 59 47.75 -15.23 11.10
N PHE A 60 46.86 -15.78 11.92
CA PHE A 60 46.40 -15.18 13.17
C PHE A 60 46.31 -16.24 14.27
N GLU A 61 47.00 -16.02 15.38
CA GLU A 61 47.05 -16.96 16.52
C GLU A 61 45.82 -16.82 17.45
N ASP A 62 45.13 -15.67 17.45
CA ASP A 62 44.01 -15.34 18.35
C ASP A 62 42.61 -15.45 17.67
N LEU A 63 42.23 -16.63 17.16
CA LEU A 63 40.94 -16.85 16.48
C LEU A 63 39.89 -17.52 17.40
N VAL A 64 38.69 -16.94 17.46
CA VAL A 64 37.53 -17.48 18.21
C VAL A 64 36.41 -17.85 17.23
N ILE A 65 36.00 -19.13 17.18
CA ILE A 65 34.98 -19.62 16.24
C ILE A 65 33.61 -19.67 16.93
N ASP A 66 32.62 -19.01 16.35
CA ASP A 66 31.23 -19.01 16.85
C ASP A 66 30.38 -20.05 16.09
N ASN A 67 29.86 -21.07 16.79
CA ASN A 67 29.10 -22.19 16.23
C ASN A 67 27.76 -22.37 16.99
N PRO A 68 26.58 -22.27 16.34
CA PRO A 68 25.30 -22.41 17.01
C PRO A 68 24.76 -23.84 16.90
N LYS A 69 24.85 -24.63 17.97
CA LYS A 69 23.95 -25.77 18.20
C LYS A 69 23.67 -25.95 19.70
N ASN A 70 22.44 -26.39 19.98
CA ASN A 70 21.83 -26.84 21.23
C ASN A 70 21.09 -25.76 22.06
N ASN A 71 19.76 -25.83 22.07
CA ASN A 71 19.03 -26.49 23.17
C ASN A 71 17.55 -26.73 22.81
N GLU A 72 17.14 -27.99 22.95
CA GLU A 72 15.77 -28.48 23.05
C GLU A 72 15.13 -27.97 24.36
N THR A 73 13.78 -27.92 24.45
CA THR A 73 12.97 -28.56 25.51
C THR A 73 11.46 -28.32 25.30
N GLN A 74 10.75 -29.45 25.06
CA GLN A 74 9.40 -29.90 25.47
C GLN A 74 8.11 -29.07 25.36
N LEU A 75 7.10 -29.78 24.81
CA LEU A 75 5.65 -29.54 24.84
C LEU A 75 5.05 -29.63 26.25
N LEU A 76 3.96 -28.89 26.47
CA LEU A 76 2.87 -29.26 27.37
C LEU A 76 1.52 -29.02 26.70
N ALA A 77 0.61 -29.96 26.91
CA ALA A 77 -0.66 -30.15 26.23
C ALA A 77 -1.83 -29.40 26.90
N GLY A 78 -2.84 -29.09 26.08
CA GLY A 78 -4.25 -29.07 26.47
C GLY A 78 -4.80 -27.75 27.00
N LEU A 79 -5.61 -27.07 26.17
CA LEU A 79 -6.93 -26.53 26.53
C LEU A 79 -7.61 -26.05 25.25
N THR A 80 -8.68 -26.75 24.87
CA THR A 80 -9.61 -26.39 23.80
C THR A 80 -10.41 -25.15 24.19
N ILE A 81 -10.22 -24.03 23.48
CA ILE A 81 -11.20 -22.94 23.43
C ILE A 81 -11.34 -22.48 21.97
N SER A 82 -12.48 -22.81 21.39
CA SER A 82 -13.02 -22.15 20.19
C SER A 82 -13.29 -20.68 20.52
N ARG A 83 -12.69 -19.74 19.76
CA ARG A 83 -13.14 -18.36 19.58
C ARG A 83 -12.31 -17.69 18.49
N ASP A 84 -13.00 -17.26 17.43
CA ASP A 84 -12.49 -16.36 16.40
C ASP A 84 -11.96 -15.08 17.06
N LEU A 85 -10.65 -14.86 16.99
CA LEU A 85 -9.98 -13.62 17.41
C LEU A 85 -8.96 -13.19 16.35
N PRO A 86 -8.85 -11.87 16.06
CA PRO A 86 -7.99 -11.36 15.00
C PRO A 86 -6.55 -11.18 15.48
N ALA A 87 -5.58 -11.65 14.69
CA ALA A 87 -4.15 -11.61 15.00
C ALA A 87 -3.42 -10.41 14.36
N ILE A 88 -2.43 -9.90 15.09
CA ILE A 88 -1.59 -8.74 14.80
C ILE A 88 -0.34 -9.18 14.02
N ALA A 89 0.00 -8.48 12.95
CA ALA A 89 1.29 -8.61 12.26
C ALA A 89 2.18 -7.37 12.40
N LYS A 90 3.50 -7.60 12.33
CA LYS A 90 4.64 -6.70 12.54
C LYS A 90 4.76 -5.62 11.44
N SER A 91 5.22 -4.42 11.80
CA SER A 91 5.46 -3.31 10.87
C SER A 91 6.93 -2.90 10.81
N GLU A 92 7.44 -2.75 9.59
CA GLU A 92 8.50 -1.81 9.23
C GLU A 92 7.89 -0.64 8.42
N LEU A 93 8.43 0.56 8.65
CA LEU A 93 7.92 1.84 8.18
C LEU A 93 8.03 2.06 6.66
N GLN A 94 7.03 2.74 6.10
CA GLN A 94 7.17 3.59 4.91
C GLN A 94 6.36 4.88 5.08
N LEU A 95 7.07 6.01 5.13
CA LEU A 95 6.56 7.36 5.01
C LEU A 95 6.78 7.83 3.57
N ASP A 96 5.76 8.42 2.94
CA ASP A 96 5.92 9.65 2.16
C ASP A 96 4.59 10.35 1.82
N ALA A 97 4.61 11.67 2.09
CA ALA A 97 3.90 12.83 1.51
C ALA A 97 2.35 12.86 1.44
N ALA A 98 1.65 13.99 1.56
CA ALA A 98 1.79 15.32 2.19
C ALA A 98 0.43 16.02 1.94
N THR A 99 -0.09 16.79 2.90
CA THR A 99 -1.02 17.91 2.60
C THR A 99 -0.87 18.98 3.66
N VAL A 100 -0.59 20.18 3.18
CA VAL A 100 -0.46 21.45 3.89
C VAL A 100 -1.83 21.91 4.39
N LEU A 101 -1.93 22.34 5.65
CA LEU A 101 -3.03 23.18 6.17
C LEU A 101 -2.45 24.19 7.17
N ASN A 102 -2.93 25.42 7.06
CA ASN A 102 -2.44 26.64 7.70
C ASN A 102 -2.57 26.65 9.23
N ASN A 103 -1.62 27.33 9.88
CA ASN A 103 -1.57 27.63 11.32
C ASN A 103 -2.58 28.71 11.73
N PRO A 104 -3.18 28.60 12.93
CA PRO A 104 -3.40 29.73 13.81
C PRO A 104 -2.26 29.87 14.83
N GLU A 105 -2.06 31.10 15.27
CA GLU A 105 -0.93 31.65 16.01
C GLU A 105 -0.63 30.94 17.35
N HIS A 106 0.65 30.75 17.65
CA HIS A 106 1.11 30.32 18.97
C HIS A 106 1.71 31.50 19.74
N ILE A 107 1.12 31.76 20.91
CA ILE A 107 1.63 32.62 21.98
C ILE A 107 2.99 32.09 22.45
N THR A 108 3.98 32.98 22.42
CA THR A 108 5.37 32.75 22.82
C THR A 108 5.54 32.77 24.34
N LYS A 109 6.25 31.78 24.89
CA LYS A 109 7.01 31.96 26.15
C LYS A 109 8.47 31.65 25.85
N THR A 110 9.27 32.71 25.80
CA THR A 110 10.72 32.69 25.57
C THR A 110 11.46 32.39 26.86
N ASN A 111 12.20 31.28 26.91
CA ASN A 111 13.37 31.16 27.78
C ASN A 111 14.60 31.20 26.87
N SER A 112 15.31 32.32 26.89
CA SER A 112 16.54 32.53 26.11
C SER A 112 17.76 32.13 26.94
N LEU A 113 18.50 31.10 26.51
CA LEU A 113 19.85 30.82 27.03
C LEU A 113 20.80 30.43 25.89
N ALA A 114 21.35 31.47 25.24
CA ALA A 114 22.69 31.58 24.64
C ALA A 114 22.72 32.91 23.84
N PRO A 115 23.63 33.87 24.13
CA PRO A 115 23.49 35.25 23.67
C PRO A 115 23.56 35.45 22.13
N ASN A 116 24.07 34.48 21.36
CA ASN A 116 24.27 34.65 19.91
C ASN A 116 23.44 33.72 19.00
N LEU A 117 22.77 32.70 19.55
CA LEU A 117 22.11 31.65 18.74
C LEU A 117 20.58 31.73 18.67
N ARG A 118 19.96 32.55 19.53
CA ARG A 118 18.49 32.66 19.66
C ARG A 118 17.82 31.28 19.67
N LEU A 119 18.30 30.41 20.56
CA LEU A 119 17.79 29.06 20.70
C LEU A 119 16.37 29.10 21.28
N GLU A 120 15.44 28.41 20.64
CA GLU A 120 14.06 28.27 21.08
C GLU A 120 13.69 26.78 21.06
N LEU A 121 13.42 26.20 22.22
CA LEU A 121 12.93 24.83 22.34
C LEU A 121 11.41 24.81 22.13
N LEU A 122 10.94 23.94 21.24
CA LEU A 122 9.54 23.78 20.88
C LEU A 122 8.98 22.46 21.45
N PRO A 123 7.64 22.27 21.45
CA PRO A 123 7.04 21.02 21.88
C PRO A 123 7.60 19.80 21.14
N ASN A 124 7.83 18.72 21.88
CA ASN A 124 8.38 17.46 21.35
C ASN A 124 7.51 16.89 20.22
N LEU A 125 8.15 16.35 19.18
CA LEU A 125 7.46 15.70 18.06
C LEU A 125 7.82 14.21 18.03
N GLY A 126 7.02 13.41 18.74
CA GLY A 126 7.22 11.97 18.87
C GLY A 126 8.55 11.64 19.53
N LYS A 127 9.48 11.04 18.76
CA LYS A 127 10.82 10.64 19.24
C LYS A 127 11.87 11.75 19.18
N TYR A 128 11.47 12.97 18.84
CA TYR A 128 12.39 14.08 18.59
C TYR A 128 12.11 15.28 19.52
N TRP A 129 13.18 15.85 20.08
CA TRP A 129 13.19 17.23 20.56
C TRP A 129 13.19 18.15 19.35
N VAL A 130 12.35 19.18 19.39
CA VAL A 130 12.23 20.14 18.29
C VAL A 130 12.75 21.48 18.77
N PHE A 131 13.66 22.09 18.01
CA PHE A 131 14.18 23.41 18.37
C PHE A 131 14.46 24.27 17.14
N LYS A 132 14.41 25.58 17.35
CA LYS A 132 14.83 26.60 16.39
C LYS A 132 16.13 27.23 16.86
N MET A 133 16.92 27.64 15.89
CA MET A 133 18.10 28.47 16.10
C MET A 133 18.26 29.41 14.92
N GLN A 134 18.93 30.54 15.15
CA GLN A 134 19.39 31.39 14.06
C GLN A 134 20.33 30.60 13.13
N TYR A 135 20.17 30.78 11.82
CA TYR A 135 20.94 30.01 10.86
C TYR A 135 22.42 30.43 10.88
N PHE A 136 23.28 29.48 11.23
CA PHE A 136 24.72 29.58 11.04
C PHE A 136 25.20 28.36 10.26
N GLN A 137 25.85 28.60 9.12
CA GLN A 137 26.21 27.55 8.17
C GLN A 137 27.12 26.47 8.79
N HIS A 138 28.07 26.86 9.64
CA HIS A 138 29.00 25.93 10.27
C HIS A 138 28.31 25.03 11.32
N ILE A 139 27.49 25.61 12.20
CA ILE A 139 26.73 24.89 13.24
C ILE A 139 25.67 24.00 12.62
N SER A 140 24.94 24.52 11.62
CA SER A 140 23.93 23.75 10.89
C SER A 140 24.52 22.49 10.23
N ARG A 141 25.71 22.60 9.63
CA ARG A 141 26.45 21.45 9.08
C ARG A 141 26.82 20.43 10.17
N GLN A 142 27.30 20.88 11.31
CA GLN A 142 27.68 20.00 12.42
C GLN A 142 26.46 19.29 13.03
N LEU A 143 25.34 20.01 13.22
CA LEU A 143 24.09 19.43 13.68
C LEU A 143 23.58 18.36 12.71
N LEU A 144 23.51 18.65 11.41
CA LEU A 144 23.01 17.70 10.42
C LEU A 144 23.96 16.53 10.13
N ALA A 145 25.25 16.67 10.47
CA ALA A 145 26.19 15.56 10.48
C ALA A 145 26.00 14.62 11.68
N THR A 146 25.32 15.07 12.74
CA THR A 146 25.07 14.27 13.94
C THR A 146 23.97 13.25 13.68
N LYS A 147 24.30 11.96 13.83
CA LYS A 147 23.35 10.87 13.64
C LYS A 147 22.19 10.98 14.63
N GLY A 148 20.98 11.17 14.11
CA GLY A 148 19.78 11.37 14.93
C GLY A 148 19.23 12.79 14.92
N VAL A 149 19.92 13.73 14.26
CA VAL A 149 19.43 15.10 14.05
C VAL A 149 18.98 15.27 12.60
N TYR A 150 17.83 15.91 12.41
CA TYR A 150 17.20 16.10 11.11
C TYR A 150 16.73 17.55 10.94
N TRP A 151 16.71 18.04 9.69
CA TRP A 151 16.09 19.30 9.33
C TRP A 151 14.68 19.06 8.79
N ASN A 152 13.69 19.78 9.31
CA ASN A 152 12.35 19.79 8.77
C ASN A 152 12.11 21.09 7.98
N ALA A 153 12.11 20.97 6.65
CA ALA A 153 11.98 22.10 5.75
C ALA A 153 10.61 22.81 5.83
N ASN A 154 9.54 22.07 6.14
CA ASN A 154 8.18 22.61 6.17
C ASN A 154 7.98 23.56 7.35
N TYR A 155 8.54 23.22 8.51
CA TYR A 155 8.39 24.01 9.73
C TYR A 155 9.61 24.88 10.05
N LYS A 156 10.69 24.72 9.27
CA LYS A 156 11.98 25.40 9.46
C LYS A 156 12.53 25.18 10.88
N VAL A 157 12.59 23.91 11.31
CA VAL A 157 13.04 23.49 12.65
C VAL A 157 14.05 22.34 12.58
N TYR A 158 14.90 22.24 13.60
CA TYR A 158 15.75 21.07 13.83
C TYR A 158 15.01 20.06 14.71
N MET A 159 15.20 18.77 14.40
CA MET A 159 14.61 17.64 15.11
C MET A 159 15.74 16.73 15.59
N ALA A 160 16.03 16.71 16.89
CA ALA A 160 17.05 15.87 17.51
C ALA A 160 16.41 14.66 18.18
N LEU A 161 16.89 13.45 17.90
CA LEU A 161 16.38 12.22 18.52
C LEU A 161 16.56 12.29 20.03
N ARG A 162 15.49 12.00 20.77
CA ARG A 162 15.43 12.03 22.24
C ARG A 162 16.23 10.87 22.83
N HIS A 163 17.55 11.00 22.88
CA HIS A 163 18.46 9.95 23.33
C HIS A 163 19.70 10.57 23.99
N ALA A 164 20.23 9.95 25.05
CA ALA A 164 21.35 10.48 25.84
C ALA A 164 22.58 10.86 24.99
N ASN A 165 22.97 9.97 24.06
CA ASN A 165 24.07 10.24 23.14
C ASN A 165 23.80 11.41 22.19
N VAL A 166 22.54 11.67 21.82
CA VAL A 166 22.20 12.77 20.90
C VAL A 166 22.10 14.08 21.67
N GLN A 167 21.57 14.06 22.90
CA GLN A 167 21.56 15.21 23.80
C GLN A 167 22.97 15.76 24.03
N THR A 168 23.88 14.90 24.48
CA THR A 168 25.28 15.27 24.75
C THR A 168 26.00 15.82 23.52
N LEU A 169 25.76 15.26 22.34
CA LEU A 169 26.38 15.74 21.09
C LEU A 169 25.79 17.08 20.62
N VAL A 170 24.46 17.25 20.70
CA VAL A 170 23.81 18.48 20.26
C VAL A 170 24.10 19.64 21.23
N GLU A 171 24.07 19.41 22.53
CA GLU A 171 24.43 20.42 23.54
C GLU A 171 25.89 20.87 23.41
N LYS A 172 26.81 19.95 23.04
CA LYS A 172 28.20 20.28 22.73
C LYS A 172 28.36 21.12 21.46
N ILE A 173 27.55 20.85 20.42
CA ILE A 173 27.60 21.61 19.15
C ILE A 173 26.98 23.01 19.32
N LEU A 174 25.95 23.13 20.15
CA LEU A 174 25.27 24.38 20.45
C LEU A 174 25.99 25.22 21.52
N ASP A 175 27.03 24.67 22.15
CA ASP A 175 27.74 25.26 23.30
C ASP A 175 26.76 25.72 24.40
N SER A 176 25.74 24.91 24.64
CA SER A 176 24.63 25.18 25.56
C SER A 176 24.36 23.94 26.40
N PRO A 177 25.08 23.77 27.53
CA PRO A 177 24.83 22.65 28.44
C PRO A 177 23.43 22.78 29.06
N ALA A 178 22.72 21.66 29.18
CA ALA A 178 21.32 21.59 29.67
C ALA A 178 20.27 22.27 28.78
N PHE A 179 20.50 22.29 27.46
CA PHE A 179 19.51 22.80 26.49
C PHE A 179 18.26 21.91 26.38
N PHE A 180 18.41 20.58 26.50
CA PHE A 180 17.27 19.66 26.53
C PHE A 180 16.91 19.25 27.97
N PRO A 181 15.63 18.91 28.26
CA PRO A 181 15.24 18.49 29.59
C PRO A 181 15.97 17.22 30.05
N GLU A 182 16.44 17.21 31.30
CA GLU A 182 17.06 16.02 31.89
C GLU A 182 16.07 14.85 31.98
N ASN A 183 16.55 13.63 31.69
CA ASN A 183 15.78 12.37 31.71
C ASN A 183 14.62 12.26 30.69
N ASP A 184 14.51 13.15 29.71
CA ASP A 184 13.45 13.14 28.68
C ASP A 184 13.78 12.25 27.46
N TYR A 185 14.18 10.99 27.67
CA TYR A 185 14.61 10.07 26.61
C TYR A 185 13.48 9.21 26.01
N TYR A 186 13.61 8.88 24.72
CA TYR A 186 12.72 7.98 23.99
C TYR A 186 13.24 6.55 24.06
N LYS A 187 12.54 5.69 24.82
CA LYS A 187 12.96 4.31 25.12
C LYS A 187 12.52 3.34 24.03
N ASN A 188 13.46 2.56 23.49
CA ASN A 188 13.23 1.41 22.60
C ASN A 188 13.15 0.07 23.38
N GLU A 189 12.76 0.13 24.66
CA GLU A 189 12.68 -1.04 25.53
C GLU A 189 11.49 -1.95 25.13
N THR A 190 11.70 -3.28 25.23
CA THR A 190 10.69 -4.32 24.95
C THR A 190 10.09 -4.92 26.22
N VAL A 191 10.63 -4.57 27.39
CA VAL A 191 10.15 -5.01 28.71
C VAL A 191 9.55 -3.78 29.38
N PHE A 192 8.27 -3.87 29.75
CA PHE A 192 7.51 -2.76 30.32
C PHE A 192 7.21 -3.13 31.78
N GLN A 193 7.90 -2.52 32.75
CA GLN A 193 7.65 -2.77 34.17
C GLN A 193 6.96 -1.55 34.80
N GLY A 194 5.73 -1.75 35.30
CA GLY A 194 4.96 -0.72 36.02
C GLY A 194 4.21 0.29 35.15
N GLU A 195 4.25 0.15 33.83
CA GLU A 195 3.62 1.07 32.88
C GLU A 195 2.14 0.72 32.64
N SER A 196 1.30 1.73 32.53
CA SER A 196 -0.15 1.54 32.32
C SER A 196 -0.71 2.33 31.16
N ILE A 197 -1.58 1.68 30.38
CA ILE A 197 -2.43 2.33 29.39
C ILE A 197 -3.69 2.78 30.11
N VAL A 198 -3.99 4.07 30.06
CA VAL A 198 -5.18 4.65 30.69
C VAL A 198 -6.22 4.95 29.63
N ILE A 199 -7.43 4.43 29.81
CA ILE A 199 -8.54 4.63 28.89
C ILE A 199 -9.56 5.54 29.55
N ARG A 200 -9.92 6.62 28.89
CA ARG A 200 -10.88 7.62 29.37
C ARG A 200 -12.02 7.83 28.37
N PRO A 201 -13.20 8.26 28.84
CA PRO A 201 -14.27 8.64 27.94
C PRO A 201 -13.89 9.90 27.17
N HIS A 202 -14.15 9.90 25.86
CA HIS A 202 -14.09 11.12 25.07
C HIS A 202 -15.35 11.95 25.33
N GLN A 203 -15.19 13.14 25.90
CA GLN A 203 -16.31 13.98 26.36
C GLN A 203 -17.12 14.60 25.21
N GLU A 204 -16.46 14.97 24.11
CA GLU A 204 -17.11 15.66 22.97
C GLU A 204 -17.83 14.68 22.03
N GLU A 205 -17.34 13.46 21.92
CA GLU A 205 -17.90 12.44 21.04
C GLU A 205 -17.94 11.08 21.75
N PRO A 206 -19.10 10.65 22.30
CA PRO A 206 -19.21 9.41 23.09
C PRO A 206 -19.01 8.12 22.28
N LYS A 207 -18.89 8.24 20.95
CA LYS A 207 -18.54 7.13 20.06
C LYS A 207 -17.07 6.76 20.12
N TRP A 208 -16.23 7.58 20.76
CA TRP A 208 -14.79 7.38 20.85
C TRP A 208 -14.34 7.23 22.30
N MET A 209 -13.27 6.49 22.52
CA MET A 209 -12.55 6.43 23.79
C MET A 209 -11.14 6.97 23.60
N GLU A 210 -10.66 7.70 24.60
CA GLU A 210 -9.31 8.25 24.66
C GLU A 210 -8.38 7.20 25.27
N VAL A 211 -7.32 6.87 24.58
CA VAL A 211 -6.33 5.88 25.00
C VAL A 211 -4.98 6.58 25.17
N TYR A 212 -4.60 6.76 26.42
CA TYR A 212 -3.33 7.37 26.82
C TYR A 212 -2.27 6.29 26.88
N MET A 213 -1.26 6.44 26.03
CA MET A 213 -0.22 5.46 25.84
C MET A 213 1.08 5.96 26.47
N PRO A 214 1.80 5.10 27.22
CA PRO A 214 3.15 5.41 27.68
C PRO A 214 4.10 5.75 26.50
N PRO A 215 5.24 6.42 26.74
CA PRO A 215 6.09 7.01 25.69
C PRO A 215 6.92 5.98 24.89
N PHE A 216 6.46 4.74 24.74
CA PHE A 216 7.16 3.68 24.02
C PHE A 216 6.65 3.53 22.58
N LEU A 217 7.58 3.46 21.63
CA LEU A 217 7.28 3.31 20.21
C LEU A 217 6.51 2.03 19.91
N VAL A 218 6.93 0.91 20.50
CA VAL A 218 6.33 -0.41 20.25
C VAL A 218 4.84 -0.41 20.60
N LEU A 219 4.48 0.24 21.72
CA LEU A 219 3.09 0.36 22.14
C LEU A 219 2.30 1.34 21.27
N ARG A 220 2.89 2.49 20.93
CA ARG A 220 2.28 3.47 20.01
C ARG A 220 2.11 2.92 18.59
N GLU A 221 2.97 2.02 18.12
CA GLU A 221 2.80 1.34 16.84
C GLU A 221 1.68 0.31 16.87
N LYS A 222 1.50 -0.40 17.98
CA LYS A 222 0.39 -1.34 18.16
C LYS A 222 -0.97 -0.64 18.15
N ILE A 223 -1.12 0.46 18.91
CA ILE A 223 -2.39 1.18 18.96
C ILE A 223 -2.75 1.79 17.60
N LYS A 224 -1.77 2.25 16.82
CA LYS A 224 -1.96 2.73 15.43
C LYS A 224 -2.54 1.68 14.47
N ARG A 225 -2.40 0.39 14.79
CA ARG A 225 -2.90 -0.72 13.96
C ARG A 225 -4.38 -1.00 14.16
N PHE A 226 -5.01 -0.42 15.19
CA PHE A 226 -6.45 -0.55 15.40
C PHE A 226 -7.20 0.18 14.29
N SER A 227 -8.26 -0.47 13.78
CA SER A 227 -9.11 0.12 12.77
C SER A 227 -9.65 1.46 13.27
N MET A 228 -9.45 2.49 12.46
CA MET A 228 -9.90 3.87 12.73
C MET A 228 -9.20 4.57 13.90
N ALA A 229 -8.05 4.07 14.37
CA ALA A 229 -7.23 4.77 15.35
C ALA A 229 -6.77 6.15 14.84
N ARG A 230 -6.97 7.19 15.64
CA ARG A 230 -6.53 8.55 15.34
C ARG A 230 -5.70 9.08 16.48
N PHE A 231 -4.64 9.81 16.17
CA PHE A 231 -3.87 10.48 17.21
C PHE A 231 -4.37 11.91 17.36
N SER A 232 -4.71 12.31 18.59
CA SER A 232 -5.05 13.69 18.94
C SER A 232 -3.79 14.39 19.44
N THR A 233 -3.31 15.39 18.70
CA THR A 233 -2.17 16.20 19.11
C THR A 233 -2.50 17.12 20.29
N ILE A 234 -3.77 17.53 20.41
CA ILE A 234 -4.26 18.43 21.47
C ILE A 234 -4.26 17.71 22.83
N LYS A 235 -4.69 16.44 22.83
CA LYS A 235 -4.85 15.63 24.06
C LYS A 235 -3.70 14.63 24.30
N ASP A 236 -2.71 14.58 23.39
CA ASP A 236 -1.61 13.59 23.34
C ASP A 236 -2.08 12.14 23.58
N CYS A 237 -3.18 11.75 22.94
CA CYS A 237 -3.79 10.43 23.11
C CYS A 237 -4.29 9.84 21.79
N TYR A 238 -4.55 8.53 21.79
CA TYR A 238 -5.18 7.87 20.65
C TYR A 238 -6.69 7.78 20.86
N LEU A 239 -7.45 8.16 19.85
CA LEU A 239 -8.90 7.97 19.78
C LEU A 239 -9.17 6.63 19.10
N LEU A 240 -9.90 5.75 19.80
CA LEU A 240 -10.42 4.49 19.28
C LEU A 240 -11.95 4.47 19.35
N PRO A 241 -12.65 3.72 18.49
CA PRO A 241 -14.09 3.54 18.65
C PRO A 241 -14.42 2.92 20.01
N ALA A 242 -15.37 3.51 20.73
CA ALA A 242 -15.87 3.04 22.02
C ALA A 242 -16.80 1.83 21.85
N ALA A 243 -16.25 0.72 21.37
CA ALA A 243 -16.97 -0.53 21.13
C ALA A 243 -16.35 -1.68 21.94
N PRO A 244 -17.16 -2.64 22.45
CA PRO A 244 -16.65 -3.74 23.27
C PRO A 244 -15.56 -4.55 22.57
N SER A 245 -15.75 -4.88 21.29
CA SER A 245 -14.79 -5.65 20.49
C SER A 245 -13.45 -4.93 20.30
N VAL A 246 -13.45 -3.60 20.25
CA VAL A 246 -12.23 -2.79 20.11
C VAL A 246 -11.46 -2.75 21.43
N TYR A 247 -12.18 -2.56 22.53
CA TYR A 247 -11.61 -2.60 23.88
C TYR A 247 -11.00 -3.97 24.21
N GLU A 248 -11.74 -5.05 23.98
CA GLU A 248 -11.28 -6.43 24.20
C GLU A 248 -10.04 -6.75 23.37
N ALA A 249 -10.06 -6.37 22.08
CA ALA A 249 -8.89 -6.52 21.23
C ALA A 249 -7.69 -5.76 21.79
N MET A 250 -7.88 -4.53 22.28
CA MET A 250 -6.82 -3.73 22.88
C MET A 250 -6.20 -4.40 24.10
N VAL A 251 -7.00 -4.85 25.05
CA VAL A 251 -6.50 -5.59 26.22
C VAL A 251 -5.67 -6.79 25.79
N MET A 252 -6.19 -7.60 24.86
CA MET A 252 -5.50 -8.79 24.35
C MET A 252 -4.18 -8.46 23.63
N GLN A 253 -4.07 -7.32 22.94
CA GLN A 253 -2.82 -6.95 22.25
C GLN A 253 -1.70 -6.51 23.19
N PHE A 254 -2.06 -5.96 24.35
CA PHE A 254 -1.12 -5.37 25.31
C PHE A 254 -0.81 -6.29 26.49
N GLU A 255 -1.65 -7.28 26.77
CA GLU A 255 -1.43 -8.32 27.79
C GLU A 255 -0.07 -9.04 27.64
N PRO A 256 0.39 -9.49 26.44
CA PRO A 256 1.68 -10.16 26.31
C PRO A 256 2.90 -9.27 26.61
N HIS A 257 2.67 -7.95 26.74
CA HIS A 257 3.71 -6.95 26.97
C HIS A 257 3.79 -6.55 28.45
N GLN A 258 3.02 -7.22 29.34
CA GLN A 258 2.95 -6.92 30.77
C GLN A 258 2.56 -5.46 31.08
N VAL A 259 1.88 -4.80 30.14
CA VAL A 259 1.37 -3.44 30.31
C VAL A 259 -0.02 -3.51 30.93
N LEU A 260 -0.22 -2.82 32.04
CA LEU A 260 -1.52 -2.78 32.71
C LEU A 260 -2.48 -1.89 31.93
N VAL A 261 -3.67 -2.39 31.59
CA VAL A 261 -4.71 -1.59 30.94
C VAL A 261 -5.73 -1.17 32.00
N SER A 262 -5.73 0.12 32.35
CA SER A 262 -6.66 0.72 33.31
C SER A 262 -7.79 1.44 32.58
N SER A 263 -9.02 0.99 32.77
CA SER A 263 -10.21 1.59 32.18
C SER A 263 -10.94 2.48 33.17
N GLN A 264 -11.08 3.76 32.81
CA GLN A 264 -11.87 4.76 33.54
C GLN A 264 -13.18 5.06 32.80
N LEU A 265 -13.65 4.12 31.97
CA LEU A 265 -14.89 4.26 31.20
C LEU A 265 -16.13 4.05 32.08
N PRO A 266 -17.18 4.88 31.94
CA PRO A 266 -18.46 4.64 32.60
C PRO A 266 -19.07 3.29 32.22
N LYS A 267 -19.87 2.71 33.11
CA LYS A 267 -20.65 1.50 32.81
C LYS A 267 -21.57 1.76 31.60
N GLY A 268 -21.54 0.88 30.61
CA GLY A 268 -22.35 1.01 29.38
C GLY A 268 -21.79 1.95 28.31
N TYR A 269 -20.60 2.53 28.50
CA TYR A 269 -19.97 3.44 27.52
C TYR A 269 -19.60 2.72 26.20
N LEU A 270 -19.23 1.45 26.28
CA LEU A 270 -18.86 0.64 25.12
C LEU A 270 -20.11 0.09 24.42
N MET A 271 -20.38 0.53 23.19
CA MET A 271 -21.54 0.09 22.40
C MET A 271 -21.13 -0.44 21.03
N LYS A 272 -21.74 -1.55 20.56
CA LYS A 272 -21.45 -2.13 19.24
C LYS A 272 -21.68 -1.16 18.08
N GLN A 273 -22.69 -0.29 18.20
CA GLN A 273 -23.03 0.74 17.22
C GLN A 273 -21.99 1.87 17.09
N ASN A 274 -21.04 1.97 18.03
CA ASN A 274 -20.00 2.99 18.00
C ASN A 274 -18.89 2.66 16.97
N ILE A 275 -18.87 1.44 16.41
CA ILE A 275 -18.00 1.09 15.29
C ILE A 275 -18.46 1.91 14.08
N PRO A 276 -17.66 2.89 13.62
CA PRO A 276 -18.11 3.75 12.54
C PRO A 276 -18.19 2.95 11.23
N ASN A 277 -19.24 3.17 10.46
CA ASN A 277 -19.35 2.57 9.14
C ASN A 277 -18.32 3.23 8.21
N ARG A 278 -17.30 2.48 7.79
CA ARG A 278 -16.24 2.99 6.89
C ARG A 278 -16.81 3.63 5.62
N LYS A 279 -17.87 3.04 5.04
CA LYS A 279 -18.56 3.62 3.88
C LYS A 279 -19.15 4.98 4.23
N GLN A 280 -19.78 5.12 5.39
CA GLN A 280 -20.34 6.39 5.86
C GLN A 280 -19.25 7.44 6.07
N LEU A 281 -18.12 7.07 6.68
CA LEU A 281 -16.99 7.99 6.89
C LEU A 281 -16.32 8.39 5.58
N ASP A 282 -16.13 7.46 4.65
CA ASP A 282 -15.55 7.75 3.34
C ASP A 282 -16.47 8.69 2.54
N LEU A 283 -17.80 8.48 2.63
CA LEU A 283 -18.79 9.36 2.02
C LEU A 283 -18.79 10.75 2.65
N SER A 284 -18.76 10.86 3.99
CA SER A 284 -18.75 12.16 4.67
C SER A 284 -17.45 12.94 4.40
N LYS A 285 -16.29 12.26 4.41
CA LYS A 285 -15.01 12.84 4.01
C LYS A 285 -15.00 13.29 2.56
N THR A 286 -15.54 12.47 1.66
CA THR A 286 -15.63 12.83 0.23
C THR A 286 -16.52 14.05 0.03
N LYS A 287 -17.68 14.09 0.71
CA LYS A 287 -18.60 15.24 0.69
C LYS A 287 -17.91 16.52 1.20
N ALA A 288 -17.21 16.44 2.34
CA ALA A 288 -16.44 17.56 2.88
C ALA A 288 -15.30 18.02 1.96
N GLN A 289 -14.55 17.08 1.37
CA GLN A 289 -13.45 17.41 0.44
C GLN A 289 -13.97 18.07 -0.84
N LEU A 290 -15.13 17.65 -1.34
CA LEU A 290 -15.77 18.26 -2.51
C LEU A 290 -16.22 19.69 -2.21
N PHE A 291 -16.82 19.95 -1.05
CA PHE A 291 -17.22 21.31 -0.67
C PHE A 291 -16.03 22.27 -0.55
N ASN A 292 -14.90 21.81 -0.02
CA ASN A 292 -13.67 22.61 0.06
C ASN A 292 -13.09 22.99 -1.32
N GLN A 293 -13.52 22.35 -2.41
CA GLN A 293 -13.04 22.60 -3.77
C GLN A 293 -13.95 23.53 -4.58
N VAL A 294 -15.04 24.01 -3.98
CA VAL A 294 -16.16 24.66 -4.68
C VAL A 294 -16.52 25.95 -3.95
N PRO A 295 -16.78 27.07 -4.67
CA PRO A 295 -17.33 28.28 -4.06
C PRO A 295 -18.71 28.02 -3.43
N ASP A 296 -19.10 28.82 -2.45
CA ASP A 296 -20.38 28.68 -1.73
C ASP A 296 -21.58 28.64 -2.69
N ALA A 297 -21.53 29.43 -3.78
CA ALA A 297 -22.55 29.47 -4.82
C ALA A 297 -22.83 28.12 -5.50
N ALA A 298 -21.90 27.16 -5.46
CA ALA A 298 -22.06 25.86 -6.09
C ALA A 298 -22.16 24.69 -5.09
N HIS A 299 -22.18 24.96 -3.78
CA HIS A 299 -22.38 23.92 -2.77
C HIS A 299 -23.75 23.25 -2.91
N GLU A 300 -24.79 24.01 -3.21
CA GLU A 300 -26.16 23.48 -3.37
C GLU A 300 -26.22 22.42 -4.48
N TYR A 301 -25.77 22.76 -5.69
CA TYR A 301 -25.82 21.86 -6.86
C TYR A 301 -24.99 20.58 -6.66
N ILE A 302 -23.84 20.70 -6.00
CA ILE A 302 -22.97 19.56 -5.70
C ILE A 302 -23.55 18.68 -4.60
N SER A 303 -24.14 19.26 -3.55
CA SER A 303 -24.83 18.47 -2.53
C SER A 303 -25.98 17.69 -3.16
N LEU A 304 -26.80 18.35 -3.97
CA LEU A 304 -27.94 17.73 -4.63
C LEU A 304 -27.48 16.55 -5.52
N LEU A 305 -26.43 16.74 -6.33
CA LEU A 305 -25.85 15.66 -7.13
C LEU A 305 -25.37 14.47 -6.28
N VAL A 306 -24.64 14.74 -5.20
CA VAL A 306 -24.13 13.67 -4.32
C VAL A 306 -25.29 12.94 -3.64
N ASP A 307 -26.25 13.68 -3.09
CA ASP A 307 -27.39 13.14 -2.35
C ASP A 307 -28.30 12.31 -3.27
N THR A 308 -28.55 12.76 -4.51
CA THR A 308 -29.28 11.97 -5.52
C THR A 308 -28.50 10.71 -5.91
N ILE A 309 -27.19 10.79 -6.19
CA ILE A 309 -26.39 9.60 -6.53
C ILE A 309 -26.44 8.55 -5.40
N LEU A 310 -26.41 8.99 -4.15
CA LEU A 310 -26.53 8.12 -2.97
C LEU A 310 -27.92 7.52 -2.84
N ALA A 311 -28.99 8.30 -3.05
CA ALA A 311 -30.37 7.83 -3.01
C ALA A 311 -30.64 6.73 -4.06
N TYR A 312 -30.06 6.87 -5.26
CA TYR A 312 -30.11 5.86 -6.31
C TYR A 312 -29.17 4.65 -6.08
N ASN A 313 -28.45 4.62 -4.95
CA ASN A 313 -27.54 3.55 -4.55
C ASN A 313 -26.44 3.25 -5.59
N TYR A 314 -25.95 4.29 -6.27
CA TYR A 314 -24.82 4.15 -7.18
C TYR A 314 -23.51 3.84 -6.44
N SER A 315 -22.54 3.28 -7.18
CA SER A 315 -21.22 2.97 -6.63
C SER A 315 -20.41 4.23 -6.29
N SER A 316 -19.49 4.12 -5.33
CA SER A 316 -18.55 5.22 -5.00
C SER A 316 -17.66 5.62 -6.18
N SER A 317 -17.42 4.71 -7.13
CA SER A 317 -16.71 5.02 -8.39
C SER A 317 -17.55 5.89 -9.31
N THR A 318 -18.85 5.59 -9.43
CA THR A 318 -19.80 6.39 -10.22
C THR A 318 -19.91 7.79 -9.63
N MET A 319 -20.11 7.88 -8.32
CA MET A 319 -20.16 9.16 -7.59
C MET A 319 -18.93 10.02 -7.89
N ARG A 320 -17.72 9.50 -7.66
CA ARG A 320 -16.48 10.23 -7.96
C ARG A 320 -16.37 10.67 -9.42
N THR A 321 -16.75 9.81 -10.35
CA THR A 321 -16.67 10.10 -11.80
C THR A 321 -17.66 11.20 -12.19
N TYR A 322 -18.90 11.10 -11.74
CA TYR A 322 -19.97 12.02 -12.10
C TYR A 322 -19.75 13.38 -11.45
N THR A 323 -19.46 13.42 -10.16
CA THR A 323 -19.16 14.67 -9.46
C THR A 323 -17.90 15.33 -10.02
N SER A 324 -16.83 14.60 -10.31
CA SER A 324 -15.63 15.19 -10.92
C SER A 324 -15.89 15.75 -12.33
N SER A 325 -16.73 15.08 -13.11
CA SER A 325 -17.12 15.54 -14.45
C SER A 325 -17.98 16.81 -14.37
N PHE A 326 -19.00 16.80 -13.51
CA PHE A 326 -19.88 17.94 -13.30
C PHE A 326 -19.13 19.16 -12.73
N LEU A 327 -18.20 18.95 -11.79
CA LEU A 327 -17.34 20.02 -11.27
C LEU A 327 -16.48 20.69 -12.35
N LYS A 328 -15.95 19.93 -13.31
CA LYS A 328 -15.19 20.50 -14.43
C LYS A 328 -16.10 21.33 -15.34
N PHE A 329 -17.35 20.94 -15.49
CA PHE A 329 -18.35 21.69 -16.25
C PHE A 329 -18.72 23.00 -15.55
N LEU A 330 -19.02 22.95 -14.24
CA LEU A 330 -19.31 24.15 -13.46
C LEU A 330 -18.14 25.13 -13.47
N ARG A 331 -16.90 24.62 -13.29
CA ARG A 331 -15.71 25.48 -13.30
C ARG A 331 -15.53 26.23 -14.63
N ASP A 332 -15.81 25.59 -15.76
CA ASP A 332 -15.73 26.23 -17.08
C ASP A 332 -16.77 27.34 -17.25
N HIS A 333 -17.95 27.16 -16.64
CA HIS A 333 -19.03 28.15 -16.59
C HIS A 333 -18.96 29.05 -15.36
N GLN A 334 -17.80 29.16 -14.70
CA GLN A 334 -17.58 30.04 -13.55
C GLN A 334 -18.59 29.82 -12.40
N PHE A 335 -19.03 28.58 -12.21
CA PHE A 335 -20.01 28.17 -11.22
C PHE A 335 -21.38 28.88 -11.35
N LYS A 336 -21.74 29.28 -12.59
CA LYS A 336 -23.10 29.74 -12.92
C LYS A 336 -24.14 28.69 -12.57
N ASP A 337 -25.33 29.14 -12.19
CA ASP A 337 -26.49 28.29 -11.93
C ASP A 337 -26.74 27.34 -13.13
N PRO A 338 -26.66 26.01 -12.93
CA PRO A 338 -26.90 25.00 -13.97
C PRO A 338 -28.23 25.15 -14.69
N HIS A 339 -29.27 25.65 -14.02
CA HIS A 339 -30.60 25.86 -14.60
C HIS A 339 -30.57 26.94 -15.69
N THR A 340 -29.67 27.91 -15.58
CA THR A 340 -29.52 29.02 -16.55
C THR A 340 -28.57 28.70 -17.70
N ILE A 341 -27.93 27.53 -17.71
CA ILE A 341 -27.01 27.12 -18.77
C ILE A 341 -27.81 26.46 -19.89
N THR A 342 -27.75 27.05 -21.07
CA THR A 342 -28.47 26.58 -22.24
C THR A 342 -27.80 25.36 -22.87
N GLN A 343 -28.59 24.55 -23.60
CA GLN A 343 -28.06 23.41 -24.35
C GLN A 343 -26.96 23.81 -25.36
N LYS A 344 -27.02 25.03 -25.91
CA LYS A 344 -25.99 25.59 -26.80
C LYS A 344 -24.66 25.78 -26.07
N GLU A 345 -24.69 26.30 -24.85
CA GLU A 345 -23.50 26.44 -24.00
C GLU A 345 -22.91 25.07 -23.64
N ILE A 346 -23.76 24.09 -23.28
CA ILE A 346 -23.32 22.72 -22.98
C ILE A 346 -22.64 22.08 -24.20
N THR A 347 -23.22 22.26 -25.39
CA THR A 347 -22.65 21.75 -26.65
C THR A 347 -21.30 22.40 -26.96
N LYS A 348 -21.19 23.72 -26.78
CA LYS A 348 -19.94 24.48 -26.97
C LYS A 348 -18.85 24.02 -26.01
N TYR A 349 -19.20 23.79 -24.74
CA TYR A 349 -18.27 23.24 -23.75
C TYR A 349 -17.73 21.88 -24.16
N LEU A 350 -18.62 20.96 -24.52
CA LEU A 350 -18.23 19.60 -24.92
C LEU A 350 -17.40 19.61 -26.22
N ALA A 351 -17.73 20.47 -27.18
CA ALA A 351 -16.93 20.68 -28.38
C ALA A 351 -15.50 21.17 -28.03
N SER A 352 -15.38 22.16 -27.15
CA SER A 352 -14.07 22.70 -26.72
C SER A 352 -13.19 21.64 -26.05
N LEU A 353 -13.78 20.70 -25.30
CA LEU A 353 -13.05 19.60 -24.70
C LEU A 353 -12.54 18.60 -25.74
N MET A 354 -13.35 18.33 -26.77
CA MET A 354 -12.94 17.44 -27.86
C MET A 354 -11.84 18.08 -28.71
N GLU A 355 -11.91 19.39 -28.99
CA GLU A 355 -10.85 20.15 -29.66
C GLU A 355 -9.52 20.09 -28.88
N ARG A 356 -9.59 20.10 -27.54
CA ARG A 356 -8.43 19.92 -26.65
C ARG A 356 -7.93 18.47 -26.57
N GLY A 357 -8.49 17.54 -27.35
CA GLY A 357 -8.03 16.15 -27.43
C GLY A 357 -8.57 15.23 -26.34
N LEU A 358 -9.72 15.53 -25.72
CA LEU A 358 -10.34 14.64 -24.75
C LEU A 358 -10.69 13.28 -25.39
N SER A 359 -10.31 12.18 -24.74
CA SER A 359 -10.61 10.84 -25.26
C SER A 359 -12.13 10.58 -25.33
N ALA A 360 -12.56 9.80 -26.34
CA ALA A 360 -13.96 9.41 -26.50
C ALA A 360 -14.58 8.77 -25.23
N ALA A 361 -13.79 8.01 -24.48
CA ALA A 361 -14.23 7.38 -23.24
C ALA A 361 -14.47 8.41 -22.12
N SER A 362 -13.56 9.37 -21.96
CA SER A 362 -13.70 10.46 -20.99
C SER A 362 -14.85 11.39 -21.36
N GLY A 363 -15.01 11.71 -22.65
CA GLY A 363 -16.14 12.48 -23.15
C GLY A 363 -17.47 11.78 -22.90
N HIS A 364 -17.54 10.46 -23.09
CA HIS A 364 -18.75 9.69 -22.78
C HIS A 364 -19.12 9.75 -21.29
N SER A 365 -18.13 9.63 -20.38
CA SER A 365 -18.36 9.80 -18.95
C SER A 365 -18.85 11.21 -18.59
N MET A 366 -18.31 12.25 -19.24
CA MET A 366 -18.73 13.64 -19.07
C MET A 366 -20.20 13.83 -19.49
N VAL A 367 -20.55 13.37 -20.70
CA VAL A 367 -21.93 13.45 -21.22
C VAL A 367 -22.91 12.72 -20.31
N ASN A 368 -22.58 11.51 -19.84
CA ASN A 368 -23.46 10.77 -18.94
C ASN A 368 -23.63 11.45 -17.58
N ALA A 369 -22.61 12.12 -17.06
CA ALA A 369 -22.71 12.88 -15.82
C ALA A 369 -23.64 14.10 -15.98
N LEU A 370 -23.54 14.81 -17.11
CA LEU A 370 -24.42 15.94 -17.44
C LEU A 370 -25.86 15.49 -17.70
N LEU A 371 -26.05 14.42 -18.47
CA LEU A 371 -27.38 13.83 -18.67
C LEU A 371 -27.99 13.40 -17.34
N PHE A 372 -27.22 12.76 -16.47
CA PHE A 372 -27.69 12.39 -15.14
C PHE A 372 -28.15 13.61 -14.34
N TYR A 373 -27.36 14.69 -14.33
CA TYR A 373 -27.75 15.92 -13.63
C TYR A 373 -29.03 16.53 -14.21
N TYR A 374 -29.06 16.87 -15.50
CA TYR A 374 -30.20 17.56 -16.10
C TYR A 374 -31.48 16.70 -16.17
N GLN A 375 -31.36 15.38 -16.32
CA GLN A 375 -32.54 14.51 -16.35
C GLN A 375 -33.06 14.13 -14.96
N GLN A 376 -32.16 13.77 -14.03
CA GLN A 376 -32.55 13.19 -12.74
C GLN A 376 -32.69 14.24 -11.63
N ILE A 377 -31.98 15.36 -11.74
CA ILE A 377 -31.94 16.40 -10.71
C ILE A 377 -32.78 17.60 -11.13
N GLU A 378 -32.50 18.17 -12.30
CA GLU A 378 -33.31 19.29 -12.85
C GLU A 378 -34.66 18.82 -13.40
N HIS A 379 -34.91 17.51 -13.42
CA HIS A 379 -36.15 16.89 -13.91
C HIS A 379 -36.57 17.35 -15.32
N GLN A 380 -35.60 17.73 -16.16
CA GLN A 380 -35.86 18.15 -17.53
C GLN A 380 -36.20 16.92 -18.39
N LYS A 381 -37.50 16.60 -18.44
CA LYS A 381 -38.02 15.47 -19.23
C LYS A 381 -37.64 15.66 -20.70
N GLY A 382 -36.97 14.66 -21.27
CA GLY A 382 -36.54 14.70 -22.67
C GLY A 382 -35.27 15.50 -22.93
N PHE A 383 -34.52 15.91 -21.89
CA PHE A 383 -33.21 16.52 -22.09
C PHE A 383 -32.28 15.52 -22.79
N GLU A 384 -31.93 15.80 -24.04
CA GLU A 384 -31.04 14.98 -24.85
C GLU A 384 -29.83 15.79 -25.31
N LEU A 385 -28.65 15.19 -25.17
CA LEU A 385 -27.41 15.71 -25.76
C LEU A 385 -27.07 14.86 -26.98
N ASN A 386 -27.61 15.25 -28.14
CA ASN A 386 -27.35 14.62 -29.43
C ASN A 386 -26.00 15.08 -29.99
N ILE A 387 -24.93 14.68 -29.30
CA ILE A 387 -23.56 14.94 -29.70
C ILE A 387 -23.09 13.74 -30.50
N PRO A 388 -22.59 13.91 -31.74
CA PRO A 388 -21.99 12.81 -32.49
C PRO A 388 -20.80 12.29 -31.69
N ARG A 389 -21.02 11.17 -31.00
CA ARG A 389 -20.02 10.57 -30.12
C ARG A 389 -18.84 10.16 -31.00
N PRO A 390 -17.60 10.58 -30.70
CA PRO A 390 -16.45 10.07 -31.41
C PRO A 390 -16.48 8.55 -31.33
N LYS A 391 -16.43 7.89 -32.49
CA LYS A 391 -16.45 6.42 -32.54
C LYS A 391 -15.32 5.91 -31.65
N LYS A 392 -15.65 5.10 -30.65
CA LYS A 392 -14.64 4.52 -29.77
C LYS A 392 -13.68 3.70 -30.64
N GLU A 393 -12.42 4.12 -30.70
CA GLU A 393 -11.37 3.36 -31.37
C GLU A 393 -11.34 1.94 -30.80
N LYS A 394 -11.53 0.94 -31.67
CA LYS A 394 -11.39 -0.47 -31.29
C LYS A 394 -9.92 -0.85 -31.44
N LYS A 395 -9.10 -0.50 -30.44
CA LYS A 395 -7.72 -1.00 -30.37
C LYS A 395 -7.76 -2.50 -30.05
N LEU A 396 -6.99 -3.29 -30.78
CA LEU A 396 -6.79 -4.70 -30.44
C LEU A 396 -6.22 -4.75 -29.01
N PRO A 397 -6.74 -5.63 -28.12
CA PRO A 397 -6.17 -5.79 -26.80
C PRO A 397 -4.71 -6.18 -26.93
N SER A 398 -3.81 -5.47 -26.23
CA SER A 398 -2.46 -5.99 -26.05
C SER A 398 -2.57 -7.25 -25.20
N VAL A 399 -2.10 -8.38 -25.73
CA VAL A 399 -1.99 -9.65 -25.02
C VAL A 399 -0.51 -9.93 -24.75
N LEU A 400 -0.23 -10.48 -23.57
CA LEU A 400 1.09 -10.96 -23.19
C LEU A 400 1.22 -12.41 -23.59
N THR A 401 2.38 -12.80 -24.13
CA THR A 401 2.69 -14.22 -24.34
C THR A 401 2.88 -14.93 -23.00
N MET A 402 2.86 -16.26 -23.01
CA MET A 402 3.14 -17.05 -21.80
C MET A 402 4.53 -16.77 -21.21
N GLU A 403 5.54 -16.55 -22.06
CA GLU A 403 6.90 -16.21 -21.65
C GLU A 403 6.96 -14.83 -21.00
N GLU A 404 6.30 -13.82 -21.59
CA GLU A 404 6.21 -12.47 -21.02
C GLU A 404 5.49 -12.50 -19.65
N CYS A 405 4.40 -13.26 -19.52
CA CYS A 405 3.74 -13.48 -18.23
C CYS A 405 4.71 -14.10 -17.21
N LEU A 406 5.46 -15.12 -17.60
CA LEU A 406 6.43 -15.79 -16.73
C LEU A 406 7.55 -14.83 -16.29
N GLN A 407 8.06 -14.00 -17.19
CA GLN A 407 9.04 -12.95 -16.86
C GLN A 407 8.51 -11.96 -15.82
N ILE A 408 7.26 -11.52 -15.96
CA ILE A 408 6.61 -10.64 -14.98
C ILE A 408 6.51 -11.33 -13.62
N PHE A 409 6.07 -12.59 -13.57
CA PHE A 409 5.92 -13.31 -12.29
C PHE A 409 7.26 -13.58 -11.61
N ARG A 410 8.31 -13.89 -12.38
CA ARG A 410 9.67 -14.10 -11.86
C ARG A 410 10.28 -12.82 -11.30
N ALA A 411 9.94 -11.67 -11.85
CA ALA A 411 10.44 -10.38 -11.38
C ALA A 411 9.90 -9.99 -9.98
N VAL A 412 8.80 -10.60 -9.51
CA VAL A 412 8.21 -10.26 -8.21
C VAL A 412 8.82 -11.12 -7.10
N ASP A 413 9.49 -10.51 -6.11
CA ASP A 413 10.09 -11.28 -5.01
C ASP A 413 9.08 -11.54 -3.88
N ASN A 414 8.24 -10.53 -3.59
CA ASN A 414 7.27 -10.60 -2.51
C ASN A 414 6.21 -11.70 -2.80
N PRO A 415 6.08 -12.73 -1.94
CA PRO A 415 5.22 -13.89 -2.20
C PRO A 415 3.73 -13.51 -2.28
N LYS A 416 3.27 -12.55 -1.48
CA LYS A 416 1.89 -12.01 -1.56
C LYS A 416 1.63 -11.39 -2.93
N HIS A 417 2.53 -10.54 -3.38
CA HIS A 417 2.40 -9.83 -4.66
C HIS A 417 2.47 -10.80 -5.85
N LYS A 418 3.37 -11.79 -5.79
CA LYS A 418 3.50 -12.82 -6.82
C LYS A 418 2.22 -13.64 -6.93
N LEU A 419 1.71 -14.12 -5.78
CA LEU A 419 0.49 -14.92 -5.73
C LEU A 419 -0.74 -14.13 -6.22
N LEU A 420 -0.81 -12.84 -5.90
CA LEU A 420 -1.86 -11.92 -6.39
C LEU A 420 -1.91 -11.88 -7.93
N LEU A 421 -0.75 -11.74 -8.58
CA LEU A 421 -0.67 -11.73 -10.04
C LEU A 421 -0.92 -13.12 -10.65
N LEU A 422 -0.40 -14.19 -10.02
CA LEU A 422 -0.61 -15.56 -10.46
C LEU A 422 -2.08 -15.96 -10.43
N ILE A 423 -2.83 -15.61 -9.38
CA ILE A 423 -4.28 -15.85 -9.32
C ILE A 423 -5.01 -15.03 -10.38
N GLY A 424 -4.61 -13.76 -10.57
CA GLY A 424 -5.21 -12.90 -11.60
C GLY A 424 -5.09 -13.47 -13.01
N TYR A 425 -3.93 -14.05 -13.32
CA TYR A 425 -3.71 -14.77 -14.59
C TYR A 425 -4.38 -16.14 -14.59
N GLY A 426 -4.03 -17.03 -13.67
CA GLY A 426 -4.44 -18.44 -13.72
C GLY A 426 -5.94 -18.70 -13.53
N ALA A 427 -6.67 -17.80 -12.88
CA ALA A 427 -8.12 -17.89 -12.72
C ALA A 427 -8.91 -16.80 -13.49
N GLY A 428 -8.22 -15.93 -14.24
CA GLY A 428 -8.84 -14.88 -15.05
C GLY A 428 -9.65 -13.83 -14.26
N LEU A 429 -9.31 -13.61 -13.00
CA LEU A 429 -10.08 -12.74 -12.10
C LEU A 429 -9.91 -11.24 -12.42
N ARG A 430 -10.95 -10.44 -12.18
CA ARG A 430 -10.83 -8.97 -12.21
C ARG A 430 -10.05 -8.50 -10.99
N VAL A 431 -9.34 -7.36 -11.10
CA VAL A 431 -8.59 -6.80 -9.96
C VAL A 431 -9.45 -6.63 -8.71
N SER A 432 -10.72 -6.19 -8.86
CA SER A 432 -11.65 -6.08 -7.74
C SER A 432 -11.98 -7.43 -7.11
N GLU A 433 -12.15 -8.48 -7.93
CA GLU A 433 -12.45 -9.85 -7.48
C GLU A 433 -11.24 -10.47 -6.78
N ILE A 434 -10.02 -10.20 -7.26
CA ILE A 434 -8.78 -10.67 -6.64
C ILE A 434 -8.65 -10.11 -5.24
N VAL A 435 -8.82 -8.79 -5.08
CA VAL A 435 -8.54 -8.14 -3.79
C VAL A 435 -9.62 -8.37 -2.74
N THR A 436 -10.85 -8.71 -3.16
CA THR A 436 -11.94 -9.07 -2.24
C THR A 436 -12.12 -10.57 -2.07
N LEU A 437 -11.23 -11.40 -2.63
CA LEU A 437 -11.33 -12.85 -2.53
C LEU A 437 -11.14 -13.29 -1.07
N GLU A 438 -12.06 -14.10 -0.55
CA GLU A 438 -11.98 -14.65 0.81
C GLU A 438 -11.52 -16.11 0.81
N TRP A 439 -10.92 -16.58 1.91
CA TRP A 439 -10.46 -17.98 2.00
C TRP A 439 -11.60 -19.00 1.89
N ARG A 440 -12.78 -18.65 2.44
CA ARG A 440 -13.99 -19.48 2.33
C ARG A 440 -14.52 -19.62 0.90
N ASP A 441 -14.06 -18.76 0.00
CA ASP A 441 -14.45 -18.81 -1.41
C ASP A 441 -13.57 -19.76 -2.23
N ILE A 442 -12.43 -20.22 -1.68
CA ILE A 442 -11.55 -21.18 -2.33
C ILE A 442 -11.92 -22.60 -1.89
N LEU A 443 -12.45 -23.38 -2.83
CA LEU A 443 -12.78 -24.79 -2.65
C LEU A 443 -11.61 -25.66 -3.09
N PHE A 444 -10.70 -25.94 -2.15
CA PHE A 444 -9.46 -26.69 -2.44
C PHE A 444 -9.72 -28.12 -2.92
N SER A 445 -10.69 -28.83 -2.33
CA SER A 445 -11.04 -30.20 -2.73
C SER A 445 -11.52 -30.27 -4.19
N GLU A 446 -12.29 -29.28 -4.62
CA GLU A 446 -12.85 -29.21 -5.98
C GLU A 446 -11.95 -28.50 -6.99
N HIS A 447 -10.85 -27.88 -6.54
CA HIS A 447 -10.01 -26.99 -7.36
C HIS A 447 -10.82 -25.88 -8.05
N LYS A 448 -11.69 -25.22 -7.28
CA LYS A 448 -12.53 -24.11 -7.76
C LYS A 448 -12.46 -22.91 -6.83
N ILE A 449 -12.78 -21.74 -7.39
CA ILE A 449 -12.98 -20.50 -6.64
C ILE A 449 -14.40 -20.00 -6.90
N HIS A 450 -15.12 -19.71 -5.83
CA HIS A 450 -16.45 -19.13 -5.87
C HIS A 450 -16.38 -17.60 -5.85
N ILE A 451 -16.67 -16.95 -6.98
CA ILE A 451 -16.66 -15.49 -7.07
C ILE A 451 -18.06 -14.95 -6.79
N LYS A 452 -18.21 -14.32 -5.62
CA LYS A 452 -19.42 -13.64 -5.17
C LYS A 452 -19.56 -12.25 -5.79
N ASP A 453 -20.81 -11.80 -5.94
CA ASP A 453 -21.15 -10.42 -6.32
C ASP A 453 -20.43 -9.94 -7.61
N ALA A 454 -20.21 -10.83 -8.57
CA ALA A 454 -19.61 -10.41 -9.83
C ALA A 454 -20.53 -9.44 -10.57
N LYS A 455 -19.98 -8.72 -11.55
CA LYS A 455 -20.68 -7.66 -12.31
C LYS A 455 -22.15 -8.02 -12.59
N GLY A 456 -23.07 -7.29 -11.96
CA GLY A 456 -24.52 -7.55 -12.02
C GLY A 456 -25.08 -8.36 -10.85
N LYS A 457 -24.34 -8.51 -9.74
CA LYS A 457 -24.69 -9.34 -8.57
C LYS A 457 -24.94 -10.81 -8.93
N LYS A 458 -24.10 -11.36 -9.82
CA LYS A 458 -24.19 -12.76 -10.25
C LYS A 458 -22.96 -13.51 -9.76
N ASP A 459 -23.19 -14.64 -9.13
CA ASP A 459 -22.11 -15.51 -8.67
C ASP A 459 -21.62 -16.39 -9.81
N ARG A 460 -20.34 -16.78 -9.76
CA ARG A 460 -19.79 -17.77 -10.70
C ARG A 460 -18.67 -18.60 -10.09
N MET A 461 -18.55 -19.83 -10.56
CA MET A 461 -17.42 -20.71 -10.25
C MET A 461 -16.34 -20.55 -11.32
N VAL A 462 -15.09 -20.37 -10.88
CA VAL A 462 -13.91 -20.37 -11.75
C VAL A 462 -12.93 -21.45 -11.32
N MET A 463 -12.01 -21.82 -12.21
CA MET A 463 -10.96 -22.80 -11.92
C MET A 463 -9.93 -22.26 -10.91
N LEU A 464 -9.44 -23.13 -10.03
CA LEU A 464 -8.25 -22.90 -9.21
C LEU A 464 -7.09 -23.69 -9.83
N PRO A 465 -6.02 -23.04 -10.33
CA PRO A 465 -4.87 -23.77 -10.87
C PRO A 465 -4.19 -24.65 -9.81
N TYR A 466 -3.96 -25.92 -10.13
CA TYR A 466 -3.26 -26.86 -9.24
C TYR A 466 -1.89 -26.34 -8.81
N SER A 467 -1.17 -25.68 -9.73
CA SER A 467 0.19 -25.16 -9.50
C SER A 467 0.26 -24.07 -8.42
N ILE A 468 -0.85 -23.40 -8.09
CA ILE A 468 -0.86 -22.32 -7.09
C ILE A 468 -1.32 -22.79 -5.71
N VAL A 469 -1.84 -24.02 -5.56
CA VAL A 469 -2.35 -24.55 -4.30
C VAL A 469 -1.25 -24.58 -3.24
N SER A 470 -0.08 -25.13 -3.58
CA SER A 470 1.09 -25.14 -2.68
C SER A 470 1.56 -23.73 -2.30
N SER A 471 1.45 -22.78 -3.23
CA SER A 471 1.80 -21.37 -3.00
C SER A 471 0.77 -20.67 -2.09
N LEU A 472 -0.51 -21.01 -2.22
CA LEU A 472 -1.59 -20.55 -1.32
C LEU A 472 -1.39 -21.08 0.10
N ASP A 473 -1.07 -22.36 0.25
CA ASP A 473 -0.80 -22.97 1.56
C ASP A 473 0.45 -22.36 2.22
N TYR A 474 1.53 -22.20 1.45
CA TYR A 474 2.74 -21.53 1.93
C TYR A 474 2.45 -20.09 2.36
N TYR A 475 1.72 -19.34 1.53
CA TYR A 475 1.33 -17.97 1.84
C TYR A 475 0.43 -17.90 3.10
N ARG A 476 -0.52 -18.83 3.24
CA ARG A 476 -1.40 -18.91 4.41
C ARG A 476 -0.61 -19.16 5.70
N LYS A 477 0.41 -20.04 5.65
CA LYS A 477 1.32 -20.30 6.79
C LYS A 477 2.18 -19.08 7.13
N LEU A 478 2.68 -18.38 6.12
CA LEU A 478 3.61 -17.26 6.29
C LEU A 478 2.94 -16.00 6.84
N TYR A 479 1.74 -15.67 6.34
CA TYR A 479 1.07 -14.41 6.68
C TYR A 479 -0.12 -14.56 7.63
N GLN A 480 -0.63 -15.78 7.81
CA GLN A 480 -1.81 -16.09 8.65
C GLN A 480 -3.00 -15.11 8.46
N PRO A 481 -3.39 -14.80 7.22
CA PRO A 481 -4.52 -13.92 6.95
C PRO A 481 -5.82 -14.50 7.51
N SER A 482 -6.69 -13.63 8.03
CA SER A 482 -7.91 -14.01 8.73
C SER A 482 -9.08 -14.29 7.78
N LYS A 483 -9.47 -13.28 6.98
CA LYS A 483 -10.70 -13.30 6.16
C LYS A 483 -10.41 -13.32 4.67
N TYR A 484 -9.71 -12.29 4.18
CA TYR A 484 -9.38 -12.15 2.77
C TYR A 484 -8.11 -12.93 2.45
N VAL A 485 -8.02 -13.48 1.24
CA VAL A 485 -6.80 -14.11 0.73
C VAL A 485 -5.69 -13.06 0.69
N PHE A 486 -5.96 -11.90 0.10
CA PHE A 486 -5.03 -10.78 0.10
C PHE A 486 -5.53 -9.68 1.03
N GLU A 487 -4.98 -9.61 2.24
CA GLU A 487 -5.33 -8.56 3.18
C GLU A 487 -4.60 -7.24 2.86
N GLY A 488 -5.17 -6.11 3.23
CA GLY A 488 -4.65 -4.75 3.02
C GLY A 488 -3.43 -4.40 3.87
N GLN A 489 -3.28 -3.10 4.13
CA GLN A 489 -2.36 -2.58 5.15
C GLN A 489 -2.81 -3.00 6.56
N TYR A 490 -4.11 -3.21 6.74
CA TYR A 490 -4.74 -3.63 7.99
C TYR A 490 -5.28 -5.06 7.84
N ALA A 491 -5.10 -5.87 8.87
CA ALA A 491 -5.61 -7.25 8.91
C ALA A 491 -7.13 -7.27 8.81
N GLY A 492 -7.68 -8.27 8.10
CA GLY A 492 -9.12 -8.39 7.86
C GLY A 492 -9.72 -7.38 6.88
N GLU A 493 -8.93 -6.44 6.33
CA GLU A 493 -9.36 -5.57 5.24
C GLU A 493 -8.91 -6.12 3.88
N PRO A 494 -9.70 -5.94 2.80
CA PRO A 494 -9.26 -6.37 1.48
C PRO A 494 -8.08 -5.53 1.01
N TYR A 495 -7.22 -6.12 0.18
CA TYR A 495 -6.14 -5.38 -0.47
C TYR A 495 -6.71 -4.25 -1.35
N SER A 496 -5.96 -3.17 -1.56
CA SER A 496 -6.47 -2.07 -2.39
C SER A 496 -6.27 -2.39 -3.87
N THR A 497 -7.26 -2.03 -4.71
CA THR A 497 -7.14 -2.20 -6.17
C THR A 497 -6.01 -1.34 -6.74
N GLY A 498 -5.79 -0.15 -6.19
CA GLY A 498 -4.67 0.73 -6.57
C GLY A 498 -3.32 0.11 -6.27
N SER A 499 -3.17 -0.49 -5.09
CA SER A 499 -1.95 -1.21 -4.68
C SER A 499 -1.69 -2.42 -5.58
N ALA A 500 -2.73 -3.21 -5.90
CA ALA A 500 -2.61 -4.31 -6.85
C ALA A 500 -2.14 -3.85 -8.25
N GLN A 501 -2.65 -2.71 -8.73
CA GLN A 501 -2.18 -2.11 -9.99
C GLN A 501 -0.74 -1.62 -9.89
N GLN A 502 -0.34 -1.05 -8.75
CA GLN A 502 1.04 -0.60 -8.52
C GLN A 502 2.00 -1.79 -8.48
N VAL A 503 1.61 -2.91 -7.86
CA VAL A 503 2.34 -4.18 -7.89
C VAL A 503 2.59 -4.62 -9.33
N MET A 504 1.55 -4.64 -10.17
CA MET A 504 1.71 -4.99 -11.58
C MET A 504 2.65 -4.03 -12.32
N ARG A 505 2.53 -2.72 -12.09
CA ARG A 505 3.42 -1.72 -12.73
C ARG A 505 4.87 -1.91 -12.32
N ALA A 506 5.12 -2.18 -11.03
CA ALA A 506 6.46 -2.44 -10.51
C ALA A 506 7.04 -3.73 -11.09
N ALA A 507 6.23 -4.80 -11.15
CA ALA A 507 6.61 -6.08 -11.76
C ALA A 507 6.97 -5.91 -13.24
N LEU A 508 6.15 -5.19 -14.00
CA LEU A 508 6.38 -4.91 -15.41
C LEU A 508 7.69 -4.13 -15.61
N LYS A 509 7.92 -3.06 -14.83
CA LYS A 509 9.16 -2.28 -14.88
C LYS A 509 10.38 -3.16 -14.58
N LYS A 510 10.31 -4.00 -13.55
CA LYS A 510 11.40 -4.90 -13.15
C LYS A 510 11.64 -6.04 -14.15
N SER A 511 10.62 -6.45 -14.90
CA SER A 511 10.75 -7.48 -15.94
C SER A 511 11.46 -7.00 -17.21
N GLY A 512 11.62 -5.69 -17.41
CA GLY A 512 12.27 -5.13 -18.61
C GLY A 512 11.41 -5.14 -19.88
N LEU A 513 10.13 -5.52 -19.80
CA LEU A 513 9.23 -5.54 -20.94
C LEU A 513 8.87 -4.12 -21.42
N SER A 514 8.94 -3.92 -22.73
CA SER A 514 8.55 -2.65 -23.38
C SER A 514 7.04 -2.49 -23.54
N LYS A 515 6.29 -3.61 -23.56
CA LYS A 515 4.83 -3.61 -23.71
C LYS A 515 4.14 -3.00 -22.49
N LYS A 516 3.13 -2.16 -22.74
CA LYS A 516 2.24 -1.67 -21.68
C LYS A 516 1.27 -2.77 -21.26
N ALA A 517 1.32 -3.17 -19.99
CA ALA A 517 0.45 -4.18 -19.41
C ALA A 517 -0.11 -3.77 -18.04
N THR A 518 -1.28 -4.32 -17.71
CA THR A 518 -1.98 -4.12 -16.44
C THR A 518 -2.53 -5.45 -15.94
N VAL A 519 -3.14 -5.47 -14.75
CA VAL A 519 -3.84 -6.66 -14.24
C VAL A 519 -4.95 -7.10 -15.21
N HIS A 520 -5.58 -6.17 -15.93
CA HIS A 520 -6.57 -6.52 -16.95
C HIS A 520 -5.94 -7.21 -18.17
N THR A 521 -4.72 -6.82 -18.52
CA THR A 521 -3.93 -7.49 -19.58
C THR A 521 -3.65 -8.95 -19.23
N LEU A 522 -3.35 -9.27 -17.97
CA LEU A 522 -3.19 -10.67 -17.52
C LEU A 522 -4.46 -11.48 -17.74
N ARG A 523 -5.63 -10.90 -17.41
CA ARG A 523 -6.93 -11.54 -17.65
C ARG A 523 -7.23 -11.72 -19.15
N HIS A 524 -6.89 -10.75 -19.99
CA HIS A 524 -7.00 -10.90 -21.44
C HIS A 524 -6.08 -12.00 -21.97
N SER A 525 -4.87 -12.09 -21.42
CA SER A 525 -3.89 -13.12 -21.80
C SER A 525 -4.37 -14.50 -21.39
N PHE A 526 -4.93 -14.66 -20.19
CA PHE A 526 -5.60 -15.89 -19.76
C PHE A 526 -6.69 -16.35 -20.75
N ALA A 527 -7.58 -15.44 -21.14
CA ALA A 527 -8.64 -15.75 -22.08
C ALA A 527 -8.11 -16.17 -23.46
N THR A 528 -7.08 -15.47 -23.94
CA THR A 528 -6.47 -15.73 -25.25
C THR A 528 -5.72 -17.06 -25.23
N HIS A 529 -4.96 -17.36 -24.17
CA HIS A 529 -4.24 -18.61 -24.02
C HIS A 529 -5.17 -19.82 -23.87
N LEU A 530 -6.31 -19.67 -23.17
CA LEU A 530 -7.32 -20.73 -23.15
C LEU A 530 -7.89 -20.99 -24.55
N LEU A 531 -8.17 -19.94 -25.31
CA LEU A 531 -8.65 -20.08 -26.69
C LEU A 531 -7.59 -20.74 -27.58
N GLU A 532 -6.32 -20.35 -27.45
CA GLU A 532 -5.17 -20.95 -28.15
C GLU A 532 -4.88 -22.39 -27.73
N SER A 533 -5.32 -22.81 -26.55
CA SER A 533 -5.29 -24.22 -26.14
C SER A 533 -6.47 -25.04 -26.67
N GLY A 534 -7.38 -24.43 -27.44
CA GLY A 534 -8.57 -25.07 -28.00
C GLY A 534 -9.79 -25.10 -27.07
N THR A 535 -9.78 -24.32 -25.98
CA THR A 535 -10.95 -24.25 -25.08
C THR A 535 -12.11 -23.52 -25.77
N ASP A 536 -13.32 -24.10 -25.74
CA ASP A 536 -14.50 -23.48 -26.32
C ASP A 536 -14.82 -22.14 -25.64
N ILE A 537 -15.07 -21.13 -26.48
CA ILE A 537 -15.36 -19.74 -26.13
C ILE A 537 -16.53 -19.59 -25.13
N ARG A 538 -17.50 -20.51 -25.12
CA ARG A 538 -18.63 -20.52 -24.17
C ARG A 538 -18.15 -20.82 -22.74
N TYR A 539 -17.18 -21.72 -22.57
CA TYR A 539 -16.58 -21.96 -21.25
C TYR A 539 -15.72 -20.78 -20.81
N ILE A 540 -14.95 -20.18 -21.72
CA ILE A 540 -14.18 -18.96 -21.45
C ILE A 540 -15.10 -17.82 -21.01
N GLN A 541 -16.24 -17.63 -21.70
CA GLN A 541 -17.26 -16.64 -21.34
C GLN A 541 -17.78 -16.87 -19.91
N LYS A 542 -18.06 -18.13 -19.54
CA LYS A 542 -18.54 -18.52 -18.21
C LYS A 542 -17.49 -18.22 -17.14
N PHE A 543 -16.23 -18.59 -17.35
CA PHE A 543 -15.14 -18.32 -16.40
C PHE A 543 -14.90 -16.82 -16.20
N LEU A 544 -14.95 -16.03 -17.27
CA LEU A 544 -14.77 -14.59 -17.17
C LEU A 544 -16.02 -13.85 -16.64
N GLY A 545 -17.19 -14.50 -16.59
CA GLY A 545 -18.43 -13.86 -16.17
C GLY A 545 -18.80 -12.71 -17.12
N HIS A 546 -18.81 -13.02 -18.42
CA HIS A 546 -19.17 -12.09 -19.48
C HIS A 546 -20.67 -12.25 -19.82
N ALA A 547 -21.44 -11.18 -19.65
CA ALA A 547 -22.88 -11.19 -19.93
C ALA A 547 -23.21 -11.39 -21.42
N SER A 548 -22.30 -11.00 -22.31
CA SER A 548 -22.47 -11.14 -23.76
C SER A 548 -21.24 -11.78 -24.38
N ILE A 549 -21.46 -12.73 -25.28
CA ILE A 549 -20.39 -13.37 -26.06
C ILE A 549 -19.62 -12.37 -26.94
N LYS A 550 -20.23 -11.22 -27.27
CA LYS A 550 -19.57 -10.12 -27.98
C LYS A 550 -18.32 -9.59 -27.25
N THR A 551 -18.27 -9.73 -25.93
CA THR A 551 -17.10 -9.34 -25.13
C THR A 551 -16.01 -10.41 -25.11
N THR A 552 -16.36 -11.67 -25.34
CA THR A 552 -15.41 -12.79 -25.39
C THR A 552 -14.85 -12.99 -26.81
N THR A 553 -15.63 -12.68 -27.84
CA THR A 553 -15.19 -12.68 -29.25
C THR A 553 -14.10 -11.64 -29.54
N ILE A 554 -13.87 -10.67 -28.65
CA ILE A 554 -12.70 -9.78 -28.77
C ILE A 554 -11.39 -10.59 -28.76
N TYR A 555 -11.35 -11.73 -28.07
CA TYR A 555 -10.15 -12.59 -28.00
C TYR A 555 -9.93 -13.43 -29.26
N THR A 556 -10.97 -13.69 -30.06
CA THR A 556 -10.82 -14.49 -31.28
C THR A 556 -10.04 -13.73 -32.36
N HIS A 557 -10.02 -12.40 -32.31
CA HIS A 557 -9.24 -11.56 -33.21
C HIS A 557 -7.74 -11.53 -32.89
N VAL A 558 -7.34 -12.00 -31.70
CA VAL A 558 -5.94 -11.93 -31.24
C VAL A 558 -5.26 -13.30 -31.26
N SER A 559 -6.03 -14.39 -31.28
CA SER A 559 -5.50 -15.76 -31.28
C SER A 559 -4.79 -16.08 -32.61
N LYS A 560 -3.52 -16.46 -32.52
CA LYS A 560 -2.71 -16.88 -33.68
C LYS A 560 -3.20 -18.17 -34.34
N MET A 561 -3.92 -19.03 -33.60
CA MET A 561 -4.43 -20.29 -34.16
C MET A 561 -5.34 -20.09 -35.38
N ALA A 562 -6.08 -18.98 -35.45
CA ALA A 562 -6.94 -18.69 -36.58
C ALA A 562 -6.14 -18.24 -37.82
N THR A 563 -4.99 -17.59 -37.64
CA THR A 563 -4.15 -17.11 -38.77
C THR A 563 -3.16 -18.18 -39.22
N ASP A 564 -2.52 -18.89 -38.29
CA ASP A 564 -1.41 -19.79 -38.61
C ASP A 564 -1.89 -21.14 -39.17
N LYS A 565 -3.12 -21.57 -38.85
CA LYS A 565 -3.75 -22.75 -39.47
C LYS A 565 -4.46 -22.44 -40.79
N ILE A 566 -4.69 -21.17 -41.10
CA ILE A 566 -5.30 -20.75 -42.37
C ILE A 566 -4.15 -20.34 -43.27
N ALA A 567 -3.60 -21.31 -44.01
CA ALA A 567 -2.66 -21.02 -45.08
C ALA A 567 -3.27 -19.97 -46.01
N SER A 568 -2.50 -18.92 -46.33
CA SER A 568 -2.92 -17.87 -47.25
C SER A 568 -3.38 -18.51 -48.56
N PRO A 569 -4.46 -18.04 -49.21
CA PRO A 569 -4.81 -18.51 -50.54
C PRO A 569 -3.64 -18.40 -51.53
N LEU A 570 -2.77 -17.40 -51.38
CA LEU A 570 -1.55 -17.26 -52.19
C LEU A 570 -0.56 -18.40 -51.92
N ASP A 571 -0.33 -18.74 -50.65
CA ASP A 571 0.58 -19.84 -50.27
C ASP A 571 0.01 -21.19 -50.73
N ARG A 572 -1.32 -21.37 -50.71
CA ARG A 572 -1.97 -22.56 -51.30
C ARG A 572 -1.82 -22.64 -52.81
N LEU A 573 -1.89 -21.51 -53.51
CA LEU A 573 -1.66 -21.45 -54.95
C LEU A 573 -0.19 -21.75 -55.30
N VAL A 574 0.75 -21.41 -54.42
CA VAL A 574 2.16 -21.73 -54.56
C VAL A 574 2.42 -23.21 -54.22
N ASP A 575 1.76 -23.77 -53.20
CA ASP A 575 1.89 -25.19 -52.83
C ASP A 575 1.23 -26.15 -53.85
N GLU A 576 0.07 -25.80 -54.43
CA GLU A 576 -0.55 -26.60 -55.49
C GLU A 576 0.23 -26.54 -56.82
N ASN A 577 0.95 -25.44 -57.07
CA ASN A 577 1.78 -25.28 -58.27
C ASN A 577 3.25 -25.63 -58.06
N ASN A 578 3.74 -25.95 -56.85
CA ASN A 578 5.14 -26.34 -56.61
C ASN A 578 5.42 -27.83 -56.89
N LYS A 579 4.90 -28.30 -58.03
CA LYS A 579 5.69 -29.11 -58.97
C LYS A 579 6.31 -28.30 -60.12
N LYS A 580 6.08 -26.99 -60.26
CA LYS A 580 6.74 -26.11 -61.24
C LYS A 580 6.74 -24.63 -60.79
N LYS A 581 7.93 -24.18 -60.36
CA LYS A 581 8.55 -22.84 -60.46
C LYS A 581 7.62 -21.63 -60.66
N LEU A 582 7.67 -20.69 -59.72
CA LEU A 582 7.82 -19.28 -60.08
C LEU A 582 9.29 -18.87 -59.83
N SER A 583 10.05 -18.80 -60.92
CA SER A 583 11.33 -18.10 -60.99
C SER A 583 11.06 -16.65 -61.34
N ASP A 584 11.56 -15.74 -60.52
CA ASP A 584 12.53 -14.71 -60.93
C ASP A 584 13.53 -14.51 -59.79
#